data_AF-A0A397TZT7-F1
#
_entry.id   AF-A0A397TZT7-F1
#
_cell.length_a   1.000
_cell.length_b   1.000
_cell.length_c   1.000
_cell.angle_alpha   90.00
_cell.angle_beta   90.00
_cell.angle_gamma   90.00
#
_symmetry.space_group_name_H-M   'P 1'
#
loop_
_entity.id
_entity.type
_entity.pdbx_description
1 polymer ?
#
loop_
_entity_poly.entity_id
_entity_poly.type
_entity_poly.pdbx_seq_one_letter_code
_entity_poly.pdbx_strand_id
1 'polypeptide(L)'
;MSSRFILLTTSNLDETSINLIQCDLGRYYIECNNRRSILQLLDVNAALKLGNGKRSPPKSFILFRKSFQSCITQMALKIERAQISRHATAVWAYIKACQPHLYLYFRHISEEATDRYNSSNLKIISYDANSYRSTKVVIPREEPIISEEDSSAECFEYYLEDGSLQDESLFSYDPSRLDSPDVKDVIQDLYPEIS
;
A
#
# COMPACT_ATOMS: atom_id res chain seq x y z
N MET A 1 25.32 7.61 -23.15
CA MET A 1 23.97 8.18 -22.98
C MET A 1 23.86 8.68 -21.55
N SER A 2 23.55 9.96 -21.33
CA SER A 2 23.39 10.51 -19.98
C SER A 2 21.98 10.18 -19.49
N SER A 3 21.86 9.42 -18.39
CA SER A 3 20.56 9.09 -17.80
C SER A 3 19.85 10.36 -17.34
N ARG A 4 18.61 10.56 -17.79
CA ARG A 4 17.79 11.68 -17.33
C ARG A 4 17.14 11.34 -16.00
N PHE A 5 17.20 12.29 -15.07
CA PHE A 5 16.58 12.20 -13.76
C PHE A 5 15.44 13.20 -13.67
N ILE A 6 14.27 12.74 -13.24
CA ILE A 6 13.05 13.52 -13.06
C ILE A 6 12.77 13.57 -11.55
N LEU A 7 12.71 14.77 -11.00
CA LEU A 7 12.25 14.98 -9.62
C LEU A 7 10.75 14.72 -9.57
N LEU A 8 10.33 13.76 -8.73
CA LEU A 8 8.91 13.43 -8.56
C LEU A 8 8.28 14.22 -7.41
N THR A 9 8.94 14.23 -6.25
CA THR A 9 8.47 14.97 -5.08
C THR A 9 9.62 15.31 -4.14
N THR A 10 9.42 16.33 -3.32
CA THR A 10 10.34 16.77 -2.28
C THR A 10 9.59 16.83 -0.97
N SER A 11 10.16 16.18 0.05
CA SER A 11 9.72 16.32 1.44
C SER A 11 10.69 17.23 2.18
N ASN A 12 10.21 18.39 2.61
CA ASN A 12 10.96 19.38 3.39
C ASN A 12 10.48 19.34 4.85
N LEU A 13 11.32 18.87 5.78
CA LEU A 13 11.00 18.81 7.20
C LEU A 13 12.28 19.09 8.01
N ASP A 14 12.17 19.89 9.08
CA ASP A 14 13.26 20.20 10.01
C ASP A 14 14.60 20.49 9.31
N GLU A 15 14.61 21.42 8.35
CA GLU A 15 15.79 21.83 7.56
C GLU A 15 16.39 20.73 6.66
N THR A 16 15.77 19.55 6.60
CA THR A 16 16.20 18.45 5.73
C THR A 16 15.25 18.33 4.55
N SER A 17 15.80 18.33 3.34
CA SER A 17 15.07 18.06 2.10
C SER A 17 15.41 16.67 1.60
N ILE A 18 14.39 15.84 1.41
CA ILE A 18 14.53 14.53 0.79
C ILE A 18 13.69 14.45 -0.47
N ASN A 19 14.35 14.17 -1.58
CA ASN A 19 13.78 14.08 -2.91
C ASN A 19 13.53 12.61 -3.28
N LEU A 20 12.36 12.33 -3.86
CA LEU A 20 12.13 11.12 -4.65
C LEU A 20 12.35 11.45 -6.12
N ILE A 21 13.24 10.71 -6.76
CA ILE A 21 13.65 10.92 -8.14
C ILE A 21 13.43 9.63 -8.93
N GLN A 22 12.98 9.76 -10.18
CA GLN A 22 12.90 8.64 -11.12
C GLN A 22 13.90 8.88 -12.25
N CYS A 23 14.56 7.82 -12.72
CA CYS A 23 15.33 7.88 -13.95
C CYS A 23 14.57 7.27 -15.13
N ASP A 24 14.96 7.64 -16.33
CA ASP A 24 14.47 7.10 -17.62
C ASP A 24 14.40 5.55 -17.71
N LEU A 25 15.24 4.82 -16.98
CA LEU A 25 15.22 3.36 -16.87
C LEU A 25 14.16 2.83 -15.88
N GLY A 26 13.24 3.67 -15.39
CA GLY A 26 12.20 3.29 -14.44
C GLY A 26 12.70 3.03 -13.01
N ARG A 27 13.95 3.39 -12.70
CA ARG A 27 14.53 3.22 -11.36
C ARG A 27 14.19 4.41 -10.49
N TYR A 28 13.85 4.13 -9.23
CA TYR A 28 13.59 5.14 -8.21
C TYR A 28 14.83 5.37 -7.35
N TYR A 29 15.02 6.61 -6.94
CA TYR A 29 16.14 7.05 -6.14
C TYR A 29 15.64 7.97 -5.02
N ILE A 30 16.30 7.87 -3.88
CA ILE A 30 16.17 8.84 -2.80
C ILE A 30 17.41 9.73 -2.84
N GLU A 31 17.21 11.03 -2.87
CA GLU A 31 18.28 12.03 -2.85
C GLU A 31 18.12 12.96 -1.65
N CYS A 32 19.23 13.24 -0.99
CA CYS A 32 19.32 14.20 0.10
C CYS A 32 20.75 14.74 0.17
N ASN A 33 20.93 16.06 0.34
CA ASN A 33 22.24 16.71 0.42
C ASN A 33 23.19 16.36 -0.73
N ASN A 34 22.69 16.38 -1.98
CA ASN A 34 23.43 15.99 -3.21
C ASN A 34 23.97 14.55 -3.21
N ARG A 35 23.56 13.72 -2.25
CA ARG A 35 23.80 12.28 -2.25
C ARG A 35 22.56 11.58 -2.73
N ARG A 36 22.74 10.50 -3.48
CA ARG A 36 21.64 9.73 -4.05
C ARG A 36 21.88 8.25 -3.81
N SER A 37 20.83 7.54 -3.41
CA SER A 37 20.81 6.08 -3.28
C SER A 37 19.63 5.51 -4.07
N ILE A 38 19.83 4.35 -4.69
CA ILE A 38 18.78 3.63 -5.41
C ILE A 38 17.78 3.10 -4.37
N LEU A 39 16.49 3.39 -4.59
CA LEU A 39 15.41 2.80 -3.80
C LEU A 39 15.26 1.33 -4.19
N GLN A 40 15.79 0.44 -3.35
CA GLN A 40 15.68 -1.00 -3.56
C GLN A 40 14.24 -1.46 -3.35
N LEU A 41 13.66 -2.02 -4.41
CA LEU A 41 12.35 -2.66 -4.37
C LEU A 41 12.50 -4.05 -3.76
N LEU A 42 11.85 -4.28 -2.62
CA LEU A 42 11.91 -5.55 -1.91
C LEU A 42 11.02 -6.58 -2.60
N ASP A 43 11.52 -7.80 -2.75
CA ASP A 43 10.73 -8.93 -3.20
C ASP A 43 9.93 -9.58 -2.05
N VAL A 44 9.06 -10.52 -2.40
CA VAL A 44 8.20 -11.26 -1.45
C VAL A 44 9.04 -12.01 -0.40
N ASN A 45 10.20 -12.56 -0.81
CA ASN A 45 11.08 -13.28 0.10
C ASN A 45 11.72 -12.36 1.13
N ALA A 46 12.15 -11.16 0.73
CA ALA A 46 12.65 -10.14 1.64
C ALA A 46 11.54 -9.69 2.61
N ALA A 47 10.31 -9.50 2.12
CA ALA A 47 9.16 -9.17 2.96
C ALA A 47 8.88 -10.25 4.04
N LEU A 48 8.91 -11.53 3.65
CA LEU A 48 8.75 -12.67 4.59
C LEU A 48 9.86 -12.74 5.64
N LYS A 49 11.11 -12.45 5.24
CA LYS A 49 12.28 -12.47 6.15
C LYS A 49 12.26 -11.35 7.18
N LEU A 50 11.59 -10.22 6.93
CA LEU A 50 11.50 -9.12 7.91
C LEU A 50 10.81 -9.54 9.22
N GLY A 51 9.92 -10.53 9.18
CA GLY A 51 9.26 -11.09 10.36
C GLY A 51 10.01 -12.25 11.01
N ASN A 52 11.15 -12.68 10.45
CA ASN A 52 11.89 -13.90 10.83
C ASN A 52 10.99 -15.16 10.93
N GLY A 53 9.91 -15.21 10.14
CA GLY A 53 8.88 -16.27 10.22
C GLY A 53 8.02 -16.27 11.49
N LYS A 54 8.30 -15.40 12.47
CA LYS A 54 7.60 -15.36 13.77
C LYS A 54 6.46 -14.36 13.82
N ARG A 55 6.43 -13.41 12.88
CA ARG A 55 5.45 -12.33 12.81
C ARG A 55 4.86 -12.26 11.42
N SER A 56 3.63 -11.78 11.33
CA SER A 56 3.00 -11.47 10.06
C SER A 56 3.88 -10.50 9.25
N PRO A 57 3.89 -10.64 7.91
CA PRO A 57 4.62 -9.73 7.04
C PRO A 57 4.18 -8.28 7.23
N PRO A 58 5.10 -7.32 7.07
CA PRO A 58 4.79 -5.91 7.21
C PRO A 58 3.92 -5.39 6.05
N LYS A 59 3.02 -4.44 6.38
CA LYS A 59 2.20 -3.72 5.39
C LYS A 59 3.04 -2.96 4.37
N SER A 60 2.47 -2.65 3.21
CA SER A 60 3.11 -1.92 2.08
C SER A 60 3.88 -0.66 2.48
N PHE A 61 3.31 0.21 3.33
CA PHE A 61 4.02 1.39 3.83
C PHE A 61 5.28 1.04 4.63
N ILE A 62 5.23 -0.01 5.45
CA ILE A 62 6.37 -0.44 6.26
C ILE A 62 7.47 -1.02 5.37
N LEU A 63 7.12 -1.75 4.31
CA LEU A 63 8.07 -2.20 3.29
C LEU A 63 8.76 -1.01 2.62
N PHE A 64 7.98 -0.05 2.12
CA PHE A 64 8.52 1.17 1.52
C PHE A 64 9.42 1.93 2.49
N ARG A 65 8.98 2.14 3.72
CA ARG A 65 9.74 2.85 4.76
C ARG A 65 11.07 2.15 5.07
N LYS A 66 11.12 0.82 5.02
CA LYS A 66 12.36 0.06 5.20
C LYS A 66 13.34 0.30 4.05
N SER A 67 12.87 0.26 2.80
CA SER A 67 13.67 0.62 1.63
C SER A 67 14.16 2.06 1.71
N PHE A 68 13.28 3.00 2.05
CA PHE A 68 13.60 4.41 2.22
C PHE A 68 14.68 4.62 3.29
N GLN A 69 14.50 4.01 4.47
CA GLN A 69 15.49 4.07 5.55
C GLN A 69 16.85 3.49 5.11
N SER A 70 16.86 2.39 4.36
CA SER A 70 18.08 1.80 3.80
C SER A 70 18.83 2.82 2.93
N CYS A 71 18.13 3.57 2.07
CA CYS A 71 18.74 4.61 1.26
C CYS A 71 19.42 5.70 2.12
N ILE A 72 18.74 6.17 3.18
CA ILE A 72 19.30 7.17 4.10
C ILE A 72 20.56 6.64 4.79
N THR A 73 20.52 5.39 5.26
CA THR A 73 21.67 4.74 5.90
C THR A 73 22.84 4.57 4.93
N GLN A 74 22.59 4.18 3.68
CA GLN A 74 23.63 4.06 2.65
C GLN A 74 24.29 5.40 2.31
N MET A 75 23.54 6.50 2.38
CA MET A 75 24.09 7.85 2.19
C MET A 75 24.88 8.37 3.41
N ALA A 76 24.99 7.58 4.48
CA ALA A 76 25.65 7.93 5.75
C ALA A 76 25.16 9.26 6.35
N LEU A 77 23.86 9.53 6.20
CA LEU A 77 23.22 10.73 6.74
C LEU A 77 22.79 10.50 8.19
N LYS A 78 23.07 11.47 9.05
CA LYS A 78 22.65 11.45 10.47
C LYS A 78 21.26 12.06 10.62
N ILE A 79 20.24 11.38 10.08
CA ILE A 79 18.83 11.79 10.23
C ILE A 79 18.19 10.91 11.30
N GLU A 80 17.45 11.53 12.22
CA GLU A 80 16.78 10.77 13.28
C GLU A 80 15.71 9.83 12.73
N ARG A 81 15.48 8.70 13.41
CA ARG A 81 14.47 7.72 12.98
C ARG A 81 13.07 8.31 12.91
N ALA A 82 12.73 9.24 13.81
CA ALA A 82 11.45 9.95 13.80
C ALA A 82 11.30 10.82 12.54
N GLN A 83 12.34 11.59 12.19
CA GLN A 83 12.38 12.40 10.97
C GLN A 83 12.27 11.55 9.70
N ILE A 84 13.04 10.44 9.61
CA ILE A 84 12.93 9.48 8.50
C ILE A 84 11.49 8.99 8.34
N SER A 85 10.79 8.75 9.46
CA SER A 85 9.38 8.33 9.43
C SER A 85 8.49 9.38 8.76
N ARG A 86 8.64 10.65 9.17
CA ARG A 86 7.82 11.75 8.67
C ARG A 86 8.07 11.98 7.18
N HIS A 87 9.34 11.99 6.75
CA HIS A 87 9.69 12.08 5.34
C HIS A 87 9.12 10.91 4.54
N ALA A 88 9.29 9.68 5.02
CA ALA A 88 8.73 8.51 4.35
C ALA A 88 7.19 8.61 4.23
N THR A 89 6.49 9.09 5.26
CA THR A 89 5.03 9.31 5.19
C THR A 89 4.66 10.31 4.10
N ALA A 90 5.34 11.47 4.04
CA ALA A 90 5.07 12.50 3.03
C ALA A 90 5.33 11.98 1.60
N VAL A 91 6.47 11.33 1.38
CA VAL A 91 6.80 10.72 0.08
C VAL A 91 5.81 9.61 -0.28
N TRP A 92 5.38 8.81 0.70
CA TRP A 92 4.41 7.75 0.49
C TRP A 92 3.02 8.28 0.09
N ALA A 93 2.59 9.40 0.68
CA ALA A 93 1.34 10.06 0.28
C ALA A 93 1.38 10.47 -1.20
N TYR A 94 2.50 11.06 -1.65
CA TYR A 94 2.71 11.35 -3.07
C TYR A 94 2.70 10.08 -3.93
N ILE A 95 3.39 9.01 -3.50
CA ILE A 95 3.43 7.75 -4.27
C ILE A 95 2.03 7.18 -4.49
N LYS A 96 1.17 7.20 -3.47
CA LYS A 96 -0.22 6.74 -3.59
C LYS A 96 -1.01 7.52 -4.64
N ALA A 97 -0.84 8.84 -4.67
CA ALA A 97 -1.61 9.72 -5.53
C ALA A 97 -1.07 9.76 -6.97
N CYS A 98 0.25 9.80 -7.13
CA CYS A 98 0.90 10.16 -8.39
C CYS A 98 1.77 9.05 -9.00
N GLN A 99 2.05 7.97 -8.27
CA GLN A 99 2.89 6.85 -8.74
C GLN A 99 2.20 5.50 -8.50
N PRO A 100 1.04 5.24 -9.15
CA PRO A 100 0.21 4.07 -8.88
C PRO A 100 0.96 2.75 -9.07
N HIS A 101 1.85 2.65 -10.07
CA HIS A 101 2.65 1.45 -10.30
C HIS A 101 3.56 1.11 -9.11
N LEU A 102 4.22 2.12 -8.53
CA LEU A 102 5.10 1.91 -7.37
C LEU A 102 4.29 1.58 -6.11
N TYR A 103 3.15 2.24 -5.92
CA TYR A 103 2.22 1.92 -4.83
C TYR A 103 1.71 0.48 -4.92
N LEU A 104 1.19 0.08 -6.09
CA LEU A 104 0.67 -1.25 -6.34
C LEU A 104 1.75 -2.32 -6.21
N TYR A 105 2.99 -2.03 -6.61
CA TYR A 105 4.11 -2.94 -6.38
C TYR A 105 4.27 -3.28 -4.88
N PHE A 106 4.41 -2.28 -4.02
CA PHE A 106 4.56 -2.53 -2.58
C PHE A 106 3.33 -3.16 -1.95
N ARG A 107 2.13 -2.86 -2.47
CA ARG A 107 0.88 -3.49 -2.06
C ARG A 107 0.87 -4.98 -2.41
N HIS A 108 1.16 -5.32 -3.67
CA HIS A 108 1.25 -6.70 -4.15
C HIS A 108 2.26 -7.51 -3.34
N ILE A 109 3.48 -6.98 -3.13
CA ILE A 109 4.50 -7.68 -2.34
C ILE A 109 4.03 -7.92 -0.89
N SER A 110 3.33 -6.95 -0.29
CA SER A 110 2.78 -7.09 1.06
C SER A 110 1.67 -8.13 1.15
N GLU A 111 0.76 -8.14 0.18
CA GLU A 111 -0.39 -9.05 0.13
C GLU A 111 0.11 -10.49 -0.15
N GLU A 112 0.93 -10.66 -1.18
CA GLU A 112 1.47 -11.98 -1.53
C GLU A 112 2.34 -12.57 -0.41
N ALA A 113 3.15 -11.74 0.28
CA ALA A 113 3.89 -12.20 1.44
C ALA A 113 2.95 -12.67 2.55
N THR A 114 1.84 -11.95 2.78
CA THR A 114 0.83 -12.29 3.79
C THR A 114 0.14 -13.60 3.44
N ASP A 115 -0.23 -13.81 2.18
CA ASP A 115 -0.87 -15.04 1.71
C ASP A 115 0.06 -16.25 1.85
N ARG A 116 1.34 -16.10 1.47
CA ARG A 116 2.36 -17.14 1.67
C ARG A 116 2.59 -17.44 3.14
N TYR A 117 2.64 -16.40 3.99
CA TYR A 117 2.78 -16.57 5.43
C TYR A 117 1.60 -17.34 6.01
N ASN A 118 0.37 -16.96 5.66
CA ASN A 118 -0.83 -17.63 6.12
C ASN A 118 -0.87 -19.09 5.64
N SER A 119 -0.59 -19.34 4.35
CA SER A 119 -0.55 -20.68 3.76
C SER A 119 0.45 -21.60 4.46
N SER A 120 1.64 -21.08 4.80
CA SER A 120 2.66 -21.83 5.54
C SER A 120 2.30 -22.11 7.01
N ASN A 121 1.36 -21.35 7.57
CA ASN A 121 0.88 -21.47 8.95
C ASN A 121 -0.51 -22.11 9.05
N LEU A 122 -1.12 -22.52 7.93
CA LEU A 122 -2.38 -23.28 7.93
C LEU A 122 -2.15 -24.62 8.63
N LYS A 123 -2.64 -24.74 9.86
CA LYS A 123 -2.79 -26.02 10.54
C LYS A 123 -4.10 -26.63 10.09
N ILE A 124 -4.05 -27.74 9.37
CA ILE A 124 -5.22 -28.59 9.14
C ILE A 124 -5.61 -29.16 10.51
N ILE A 125 -6.73 -28.71 11.07
CA ILE A 125 -7.33 -29.31 12.25
C ILE A 125 -8.07 -30.56 11.76
N SER A 126 -7.44 -31.72 11.82
CA SER A 126 -8.15 -32.98 11.65
C SER A 126 -9.10 -33.15 12.83
N TYR A 127 -10.40 -33.03 12.60
CA TYR A 127 -11.41 -33.44 13.56
C TYR A 127 -11.40 -34.97 13.62
N ASP A 128 -10.75 -35.51 14.65
CA ASP A 128 -10.91 -36.92 14.99
C ASP A 128 -12.23 -37.05 15.76
N ALA A 129 -13.24 -37.64 15.11
CA ALA A 129 -14.64 -37.67 15.55
C ALA A 129 -14.89 -38.46 16.87
N ASN A 130 -13.83 -38.92 17.55
CA ASN A 130 -13.93 -39.82 18.71
C ASN A 130 -13.23 -39.33 20.00
N SER A 131 -12.71 -38.10 20.09
CA SER A 131 -11.96 -37.67 21.29
C SER A 131 -12.62 -36.53 22.06
N TYR A 132 -13.39 -36.90 23.09
CA TYR A 132 -13.81 -36.01 24.18
C TYR A 132 -12.60 -35.65 25.06
N ARG A 133 -11.73 -34.75 24.61
CA ARG A 133 -10.81 -34.02 25.50
C ARG A 133 -10.61 -32.59 25.03
N SER A 134 -11.32 -31.71 25.72
CA SER A 134 -11.25 -30.26 25.56
C SER A 134 -9.81 -29.75 25.74
N THR A 135 -9.33 -29.02 24.76
CA THR A 135 -8.18 -28.12 24.91
C THR A 135 -8.65 -26.73 24.46
N LYS A 136 -8.54 -25.73 25.34
CA LYS A 136 -8.99 -24.36 25.07
C LYS A 136 -8.30 -23.80 23.81
N VAL A 137 -9.11 -23.47 22.80
CA VAL A 137 -8.69 -22.72 21.62
C VAL A 137 -9.19 -21.28 21.79
N VAL A 138 -8.28 -20.30 21.70
CA VAL A 138 -8.67 -18.88 21.60
C VAL A 138 -8.89 -18.57 20.13
N ILE A 139 -10.16 -18.37 19.77
CA ILE A 139 -10.65 -17.98 18.44
C ILE A 139 -10.90 -16.47 18.48
N PRO A 140 -10.45 -15.65 17.51
CA PRO A 140 -10.97 -14.30 17.33
C PRO A 140 -12.41 -14.37 16.77
N ARG A 141 -13.33 -13.65 17.42
CA ARG A 141 -14.78 -13.59 17.16
C ARG A 141 -15.14 -13.41 15.68
N GLU A 142 -16.01 -14.28 15.18
CA GLU A 142 -16.92 -13.97 14.07
C GLU A 142 -18.08 -13.10 14.59
N GLU A 143 -18.48 -12.11 13.80
CA GLU A 143 -19.68 -11.30 14.04
C GLU A 143 -20.96 -12.11 13.75
N PRO A 144 -22.06 -11.85 14.47
CA PRO A 144 -23.27 -12.68 14.38
C PRO A 144 -24.01 -12.49 13.05
N ILE A 145 -24.28 -13.61 12.38
CA ILE A 145 -25.28 -13.71 11.31
C ILE A 145 -26.65 -13.80 11.99
N ILE A 146 -27.55 -12.85 11.68
CA ILE A 146 -28.98 -12.98 11.97
C ILE A 146 -29.58 -13.78 10.82
N SER A 147 -30.14 -14.95 11.12
CA SER A 147 -31.05 -15.68 10.24
C SER A 147 -32.36 -15.86 10.99
N GLU A 148 -33.42 -15.22 10.49
CA GLU A 148 -34.79 -15.67 10.71
C GLU A 148 -35.36 -16.11 9.35
N GLU A 149 -36.02 -17.26 9.38
CA GLU A 149 -36.39 -18.12 8.26
C GLU A 149 -37.62 -17.65 7.49
N ASP A 150 -37.74 -18.20 6.27
CA ASP A 150 -38.93 -18.43 5.47
C ASP A 150 -39.74 -17.23 4.93
N SER A 151 -39.53 -16.93 3.65
CA SER A 151 -40.64 -16.93 2.69
C SER A 151 -40.13 -16.84 1.24
N SER A 152 -40.45 -17.87 0.48
CA SER A 152 -40.70 -17.95 -0.97
C SER A 152 -39.83 -17.14 -1.97
N ALA A 153 -39.37 -17.92 -2.96
CA ALA A 153 -38.80 -17.51 -4.23
C ALA A 153 -39.45 -16.26 -4.86
N GLU A 154 -38.62 -15.32 -5.32
CA GLU A 154 -38.88 -14.57 -6.56
C GLU A 154 -37.58 -13.91 -7.06
N CYS A 155 -37.32 -14.05 -8.36
CA CYS A 155 -36.24 -13.41 -9.09
C CYS A 155 -36.38 -11.89 -9.03
N PHE A 156 -35.29 -11.16 -8.78
CA PHE A 156 -35.25 -9.72 -9.02
C PHE A 156 -34.15 -9.39 -10.04
N GLU A 157 -34.60 -9.12 -11.26
CA GLU A 157 -33.89 -8.32 -12.25
C GLU A 157 -33.79 -6.88 -11.74
N TYR A 158 -32.58 -6.31 -11.72
CA TYR A 158 -32.41 -4.90 -11.41
C TYR A 158 -32.55 -4.10 -12.72
N TYR A 159 -33.65 -3.38 -12.86
CA TYR A 159 -33.82 -2.33 -13.86
C TYR A 159 -33.29 -1.00 -13.29
N LEU A 160 -32.51 -0.26 -14.08
CA LEU A 160 -32.33 1.18 -13.88
C LEU A 160 -33.62 1.90 -14.34
N GLU A 161 -33.93 3.04 -13.74
CA GLU A 161 -35.20 3.79 -13.92
C GLU A 161 -35.47 4.34 -15.35
N ASP A 162 -34.66 3.98 -16.35
CA ASP A 162 -34.93 4.27 -17.77
C ASP A 162 -34.90 3.04 -18.70
N GLY A 163 -34.76 1.82 -18.16
CA GLY A 163 -34.97 0.59 -18.92
C GLY A 163 -33.90 0.25 -19.96
N SER A 164 -32.65 0.72 -19.82
CA SER A 164 -31.54 0.33 -20.71
C SER A 164 -30.48 -0.55 -20.02
N LEU A 165 -30.09 -1.63 -20.69
CA LEU A 165 -28.97 -2.52 -20.33
C LEU A 165 -27.64 -1.82 -20.61
N GLN A 166 -26.76 -1.69 -19.61
CA GLN A 166 -25.38 -1.25 -19.87
C GLN A 166 -24.45 -2.44 -20.14
N ASP A 167 -23.90 -2.40 -21.35
CA ASP A 167 -22.91 -3.25 -21.98
C ASP A 167 -21.53 -3.13 -21.29
N GLU A 168 -20.80 -4.24 -21.16
CA GLU A 168 -19.50 -4.34 -20.48
C GLU A 168 -18.34 -3.75 -21.32
N SER A 169 -18.43 -2.49 -21.76
CA SER A 169 -17.33 -1.83 -22.47
C SER A 169 -17.16 -0.36 -22.09
N LEU A 170 -16.63 -0.06 -20.90
CA LEU A 170 -16.22 1.33 -20.60
C LEU A 170 -15.08 1.43 -19.57
N PHE A 171 -13.91 0.89 -19.92
CA PHE A 171 -12.63 1.43 -19.45
C PHE A 171 -11.98 2.24 -20.58
N SER A 172 -12.51 3.42 -20.88
CA SER A 172 -11.77 4.47 -21.60
C SER A 172 -11.56 5.65 -20.64
N TYR A 173 -10.31 5.82 -20.20
CA TYR A 173 -9.88 6.96 -19.41
C TYR A 173 -9.92 8.23 -20.26
N ASP A 174 -10.72 9.22 -19.85
CA ASP A 174 -10.76 10.55 -20.47
C ASP A 174 -9.88 11.53 -19.67
N PRO A 175 -8.72 11.96 -20.21
CA PRO A 175 -7.78 12.84 -19.53
C PRO A 175 -8.28 14.30 -19.38
N SER A 176 -9.47 14.63 -19.88
CA SER A 176 -10.06 15.98 -19.86
C SER A 176 -10.60 16.42 -18.49
N ARG A 177 -10.67 15.53 -17.50
CA ARG A 177 -11.33 15.77 -16.20
C ARG A 177 -10.44 16.37 -15.10
N LEU A 178 -9.21 16.76 -15.41
CA LEU A 178 -8.25 17.32 -14.43
C LEU A 178 -8.48 18.79 -14.05
N ASP A 179 -9.41 19.49 -14.70
CA ASP A 179 -9.75 20.90 -14.41
C ASP A 179 -11.06 21.07 -13.62
N SER A 180 -11.58 20.02 -12.96
CA SER A 180 -12.75 20.17 -12.09
C SER A 180 -12.39 20.90 -10.79
N PRO A 181 -13.12 21.96 -10.40
CA PRO A 181 -12.82 22.75 -9.19
C PRO A 181 -12.84 21.95 -7.88
N ASP A 182 -13.51 20.80 -7.85
CA ASP A 182 -13.64 19.94 -6.66
C ASP A 182 -12.33 19.29 -6.19
N VAL A 183 -11.25 19.29 -7.00
CA VAL A 183 -9.96 18.70 -6.59
C VAL A 183 -9.08 19.73 -5.84
N LYS A 184 -9.33 21.03 -6.01
CA LYS A 184 -8.56 22.08 -5.32
C LYS A 184 -8.94 22.17 -3.83
N ASP A 185 -10.20 21.94 -3.50
CA ASP A 185 -10.69 22.05 -2.12
C ASP A 185 -10.20 20.90 -1.22
N VAL A 186 -9.99 19.71 -1.77
CA VAL A 186 -9.46 18.55 -1.01
C VAL A 186 -8.00 18.75 -0.57
N ILE A 187 -7.24 19.60 -1.28
CA ILE A 187 -5.83 19.87 -0.94
C ILE A 187 -5.73 20.94 0.16
N GLN A 188 -6.69 21.86 0.23
CA GLN A 188 -6.65 23.01 1.16
C GLN A 188 -6.97 22.59 2.61
N ASP A 189 -7.81 21.58 2.80
CA ASP A 189 -8.15 21.04 4.13
C ASP A 189 -7.01 20.23 4.79
N LEU A 190 -5.99 19.83 4.02
CA LEU A 190 -4.85 19.06 4.55
C LEU A 190 -3.65 19.94 4.92
N TYR A 191 -3.61 21.21 4.50
CA TYR A 191 -2.48 22.13 4.74
C TYR A 191 -2.93 23.60 4.83
N PRO A 192 -3.37 24.08 6.01
CA PRO A 192 -3.87 25.45 6.16
C PRO A 192 -2.80 26.55 6.15
N GLU A 193 -1.50 26.23 6.04
CA GLU A 193 -0.40 27.20 6.13
C GLU A 193 0.30 27.51 4.80
N ILE A 194 -0.35 27.25 3.66
CA ILE A 194 0.15 27.71 2.36
C ILE A 194 -0.85 28.70 1.78
N SER A 195 -0.68 29.98 2.14
CA SER A 195 -1.15 31.16 1.40
C SER A 195 0.01 32.11 1.20
#